data_AF-A0A2S8GCS8-F1
#
_entry.id   AF-A0A2S8GCS8-F1
#
_cell.length_a   1.000
_cell.length_b   1.000
_cell.length_c   1.000
_cell.angle_alpha   90.00
_cell.angle_beta   90.00
_cell.angle_gamma   90.00
#
_symmetry.space_group_name_H-M   'P 1'
#
loop_
_entity.id
_entity.type
_entity.pdbx_description
1 polymer ?
#
loop_
_entity_poly.entity_id
_entity_poly.type
_entity_poly.pdbx_seq_one_letter_code
_entity_poly.pdbx_strand_id
1 'polypeptide(L)'
;MSTSLPDNFETVAPTPVDAELARQSSKQLAARRLGNRSSIRLRLEDDEEADSVVVPISALKLFQHLLAEMSHGNSVTLVPTHAELTTQQAADLLSVSRPYLVKLLEEGKIPSRLVGRFRRVRFDDLMAYKRQDDELRAKVLDQLAKEAQESGMGY
;
A
#
# COMPACT_ATOMS: atom_id res chain seq x y z
N MET A 1 -11.50 -15.48 -24.64
CA MET A 1 -11.17 -14.05 -24.49
C MET A 1 -10.72 -13.84 -23.06
N SER A 2 -9.49 -14.21 -22.74
CA SER A 2 -8.94 -14.08 -21.39
C SER A 2 -8.36 -12.68 -21.28
N THR A 3 -9.09 -11.77 -20.66
CA THR A 3 -8.61 -10.43 -20.33
C THR A 3 -7.48 -10.60 -19.32
N SER A 4 -6.25 -10.63 -19.82
CA SER A 4 -5.04 -10.51 -19.01
C SER A 4 -5.14 -9.19 -18.25
N LEU A 5 -5.34 -9.25 -16.93
CA LEU A 5 -5.09 -8.11 -16.08
C LEU A 5 -3.66 -7.63 -16.36
N PRO A 6 -3.42 -6.31 -16.54
CA PRO A 6 -2.06 -5.83 -16.69
C PRO A 6 -1.25 -6.23 -15.44
N ASP A 7 -0.16 -6.96 -15.66
CA ASP A 7 0.77 -7.51 -14.66
C ASP A 7 1.58 -6.44 -13.89
N ASN A 8 1.21 -5.17 -14.00
CA ASN A 8 1.96 -4.05 -13.47
C ASN A 8 1.39 -3.58 -12.13
N PHE A 9 1.92 -4.12 -11.04
CA PHE A 9 2.00 -3.40 -9.76
C PHE A 9 3.04 -2.28 -9.93
N GLU A 10 2.72 -1.29 -10.75
CA GLU A 10 3.65 -0.24 -11.08
C GLU A 10 3.77 0.69 -9.87
N THR A 11 4.97 0.66 -9.28
CA THR A 11 5.33 1.60 -8.24
C THR A 11 5.66 2.93 -8.90
N VAL A 12 4.86 3.94 -8.62
CA VAL A 12 5.10 5.30 -9.10
C VAL A 12 5.90 6.04 -8.04
N ALA A 13 7.12 6.44 -8.38
CA ALA A 13 7.95 7.33 -7.56
C ALA A 13 7.72 8.78 -8.03
N PRO A 14 7.22 9.69 -7.18
CA PRO A 14 6.94 11.06 -7.58
C PRO A 14 8.23 11.84 -7.88
N THR A 15 8.25 12.61 -8.95
CA THR A 15 9.25 13.66 -9.14
C THR A 15 8.99 14.82 -8.17
N PRO A 16 9.96 15.75 -7.97
CA PRO A 16 9.71 16.94 -7.16
C PRO A 16 8.53 17.79 -7.68
N VAL A 17 8.30 17.79 -9.00
CA VAL A 17 7.15 18.48 -9.61
C VAL A 17 5.85 17.76 -9.25
N ASP A 18 5.83 16.42 -9.34
CA ASP A 18 4.65 15.63 -8.99
C ASP A 18 4.29 15.77 -7.51
N ALA A 19 5.28 15.80 -6.62
CA ALA A 19 5.06 15.96 -5.18
C ALA A 19 4.41 17.32 -4.86
N GLU A 20 4.85 18.39 -5.53
CA GLU A 20 4.25 19.72 -5.36
C GLU A 20 2.82 19.78 -5.91
N LEU A 21 2.60 19.24 -7.12
CA LEU A 21 1.25 19.15 -7.70
C LEU A 21 0.32 18.31 -6.83
N ALA A 22 0.81 17.21 -6.27
CA ALA A 22 0.06 16.34 -5.37
C ALA A 22 -0.31 17.06 -4.07
N ARG A 23 0.60 17.86 -3.51
CA ARG A 23 0.35 18.70 -2.32
C ARG A 23 -0.79 19.69 -2.57
N GLN A 24 -0.74 20.40 -3.68
CA GLN A 24 -1.76 21.39 -4.05
C GLN A 24 -3.12 20.71 -4.29
N SER A 25 -3.13 19.64 -5.08
CA SER A 25 -4.33 18.88 -5.43
C SER A 25 -4.98 18.23 -4.21
N SER A 26 -4.18 17.62 -3.33
CA SER A 26 -4.63 17.02 -2.07
C SER A 26 -5.31 18.07 -1.17
N LYS A 27 -4.72 19.26 -1.03
CA LYS A 27 -5.31 20.37 -0.26
C LYS A 27 -6.65 20.83 -0.84
N GLN A 28 -6.75 20.97 -2.16
CA GLN A 28 -8.00 21.37 -2.83
C GLN A 28 -9.10 20.33 -2.67
N LEU A 29 -8.76 19.05 -2.79
CA LEU A 29 -9.72 17.94 -2.63
C LEU A 29 -10.16 17.80 -1.16
N ALA A 30 -9.24 17.95 -0.19
CA ALA A 30 -9.55 17.89 1.24
C ALA A 30 -10.52 19.00 1.68
N ALA A 31 -10.47 20.17 1.03
CA ALA A 31 -11.41 21.27 1.29
C ALA A 31 -12.85 20.95 0.82
N ARG A 32 -13.04 19.98 -0.07
CA ARG A 32 -14.36 19.58 -0.56
C ARG A 32 -15.03 18.63 0.43
N ARG A 33 -16.21 19.02 0.92
CA ARG A 33 -17.05 18.14 1.74
C ARG A 33 -17.72 17.08 0.85
N LEU A 34 -17.16 15.88 0.82
CA LEU A 34 -17.67 14.78 -0.02
C LEU A 34 -18.97 14.14 0.51
N GLY A 35 -19.29 14.34 1.81
CA GLY A 35 -20.52 13.84 2.44
C GLY A 35 -20.76 12.34 2.24
N ASN A 36 -22.04 11.94 2.24
CA ASN A 36 -22.49 10.56 1.99
C ASN A 36 -22.83 10.30 0.51
N ARG A 37 -22.18 11.00 -0.42
CA ARG A 37 -22.43 10.79 -1.86
C ARG A 37 -21.87 9.42 -2.28
N SER A 38 -22.50 8.79 -3.27
CA SER A 38 -22.00 7.54 -3.87
C SER A 38 -20.99 7.79 -4.98
N SER A 39 -21.12 8.91 -5.71
CA SER A 39 -20.25 9.28 -6.83
C SER A 39 -19.96 10.78 -6.90
N ILE A 40 -18.94 11.13 -7.69
CA ILE A 40 -18.58 12.50 -8.07
C ILE A 40 -18.30 12.55 -9.57
N ARG A 41 -18.52 13.69 -10.20
CA ARG A 41 -18.12 13.95 -11.59
C ARG A 41 -16.81 14.75 -11.59
N LEU A 42 -15.78 14.20 -12.23
CA LEU A 42 -14.54 14.88 -12.54
C LEU A 42 -14.63 15.46 -13.95
N ARG A 43 -14.15 16.67 -14.17
CA ARG A 43 -13.98 17.27 -15.49
C ARG A 43 -12.50 17.29 -15.80
N LEU A 44 -12.13 16.80 -16.97
CA LEU A 44 -10.77 16.89 -17.48
C LEU A 44 -10.75 18.05 -18.48
N GLU A 45 -9.78 18.94 -18.36
CA GLU A 45 -9.68 20.16 -19.18
C GLU A 45 -8.50 20.09 -20.17
N ASP A 46 -8.00 18.87 -20.44
CA ASP A 46 -6.81 18.63 -21.27
C ASP A 46 -7.09 18.52 -22.78
N ASP A 47 -8.35 18.36 -23.20
CA ASP A 47 -8.77 18.26 -24.62
C ASP A 47 -9.71 19.42 -25.03
N GLU A 48 -9.78 19.70 -26.34
CA GLU A 48 -10.71 20.71 -26.92
C GLU A 48 -12.19 20.41 -26.58
N GLU A 49 -12.51 19.17 -26.22
CA GLU A 49 -13.80 18.77 -25.64
C GLU A 49 -13.63 18.49 -24.14
N ALA A 50 -14.34 19.27 -23.31
CA ALA A 50 -14.36 19.10 -21.87
C ALA A 50 -15.10 17.82 -21.47
N ASP A 51 -14.38 16.70 -21.47
CA ASP A 51 -14.92 15.42 -21.06
C ASP A 51 -15.08 15.32 -19.54
N SER A 52 -16.18 14.67 -19.13
CA SER A 52 -16.48 14.49 -17.72
C SER A 52 -16.70 13.02 -17.39
N VAL A 53 -16.03 12.56 -16.32
CA VAL A 53 -16.04 11.17 -15.88
C VAL A 53 -16.70 11.09 -14.51
N VAL A 54 -17.66 10.18 -14.36
CA VAL A 54 -18.28 9.89 -13.06
C VAL A 54 -17.50 8.78 -12.37
N VAL A 55 -17.00 9.04 -11.16
CA VAL A 55 -16.23 8.08 -10.36
C VAL A 55 -16.87 7.83 -8.99
N PRO A 56 -16.71 6.64 -8.40
CA PRO A 56 -17.14 6.38 -7.03
C PRO A 56 -16.42 7.27 -6.01
N ILE A 57 -17.10 7.67 -4.94
CA ILE A 57 -16.48 8.43 -3.86
C ILE A 57 -15.36 7.62 -3.17
N SER A 58 -15.49 6.30 -3.09
CA SER A 58 -14.41 5.43 -2.57
C SER A 58 -13.13 5.53 -3.38
N ALA A 59 -13.22 5.58 -4.72
CA ALA A 59 -12.07 5.76 -5.60
C ALA A 59 -11.43 7.15 -5.41
N LEU A 60 -12.24 8.20 -5.27
CA LEU A 60 -11.73 9.54 -4.98
C LEU A 60 -11.02 9.63 -3.62
N LYS A 61 -11.51 8.91 -2.61
CA LYS A 61 -10.83 8.83 -1.29
C LYS A 61 -9.47 8.15 -1.40
N LEU A 62 -9.37 7.06 -2.16
CA LEU A 62 -8.09 6.43 -2.45
C LEU A 62 -7.15 7.36 -3.20
N PHE A 63 -7.65 8.09 -4.19
CA PHE A 63 -6.87 9.09 -4.92
C PHE A 63 -6.35 10.21 -4.00
N GLN A 64 -7.15 10.70 -3.06
CA GLN A 64 -6.69 11.67 -2.06
C GLN A 64 -5.56 11.12 -1.18
N HIS A 65 -5.66 9.87 -0.73
CA HIS A 65 -4.58 9.24 0.03
C HIS A 65 -3.32 9.09 -0.82
N LEU A 66 -3.45 8.67 -2.07
CA LEU A 66 -2.34 8.57 -3.01
C LEU A 66 -1.64 9.92 -3.20
N LEU A 67 -2.40 11.01 -3.40
CA LEU A 67 -1.82 12.35 -3.53
C LEU A 67 -1.15 12.82 -2.24
N ALA A 68 -1.66 12.45 -1.07
CA ALA A 68 -1.02 12.76 0.20
C ALA A 68 0.34 12.06 0.33
N GLU A 69 0.42 10.77 -0.01
CA GLU A 69 1.69 10.02 -0.01
C GLU A 69 2.69 10.62 -1.02
N MET A 70 2.25 10.89 -2.25
CA MET A 70 3.10 11.52 -3.26
C MET A 70 3.60 12.90 -2.81
N SER A 71 2.79 13.67 -2.08
CA SER A 71 3.18 14.98 -1.56
C SER A 71 4.31 14.92 -0.52
N HIS A 72 4.45 13.79 0.17
CA HIS A 72 5.56 13.51 1.08
C HIS A 72 6.78 12.94 0.36
N GLY A 73 6.73 12.77 -0.96
CA GLY A 73 7.78 12.13 -1.75
C GLY A 73 7.76 10.59 -1.67
N ASN A 74 6.69 10.00 -1.13
CA ASN A 74 6.59 8.56 -0.99
C ASN A 74 6.18 7.94 -2.33
N SER A 75 6.82 6.82 -2.68
CA SER A 75 6.39 5.98 -3.80
C SER A 75 5.08 5.28 -3.46
N VAL A 76 4.18 5.15 -4.44
CA VAL A 76 2.86 4.54 -4.25
C VAL A 76 2.67 3.36 -5.20
N THR A 77 2.07 2.29 -4.69
CA THR A 77 1.70 1.08 -5.45
C THR A 77 0.26 0.70 -5.13
N LEU A 78 -0.57 0.47 -6.15
CA LEU A 78 -1.92 -0.05 -5.97
C LEU A 78 -1.93 -1.57 -6.11
N VAL A 79 -2.28 -2.28 -5.04
CA VAL A 79 -2.29 -3.75 -4.99
C VAL A 79 -3.72 -4.22 -4.77
N PRO A 80 -4.35 -4.94 -5.72
CA PRO A 80 -5.65 -5.57 -5.48
C PRO A 80 -5.58 -6.58 -4.33
N THR A 81 -6.61 -6.65 -3.49
CA THR A 81 -6.63 -7.58 -2.33
C THR A 81 -6.58 -9.05 -2.72
N HIS A 82 -7.19 -9.40 -3.85
CA HIS A 82 -7.17 -10.75 -4.41
C HIS A 82 -5.92 -11.05 -5.24
N ALA A 83 -4.95 -10.12 -5.28
CA ALA A 83 -3.72 -10.32 -6.00
C ALA A 83 -2.88 -11.45 -5.39
N GLU A 84 -2.21 -12.15 -6.29
CA GLU A 84 -1.15 -13.06 -5.90
C GLU A 84 0.21 -12.49 -6.23
N LEU A 85 1.01 -12.43 -5.20
CA LEU A 85 2.33 -11.84 -5.21
C LEU A 85 3.36 -12.90 -5.56
N THR A 86 4.34 -12.51 -6.35
CA THR A 86 5.62 -13.22 -6.42
C THR A 86 6.30 -13.17 -5.05
N THR A 87 7.24 -14.10 -4.83
CA THR A 87 8.10 -14.04 -3.65
C THR A 87 9.02 -12.81 -3.60
N GLN A 88 9.22 -12.10 -4.71
CA GLN A 88 9.94 -10.83 -4.65
C GLN A 88 9.02 -9.73 -4.12
N GLN A 89 7.85 -9.53 -4.74
CA GLN A 89 6.86 -8.54 -4.32
C GLN A 89 6.45 -8.71 -2.86
N ALA A 90 6.25 -9.95 -2.41
CA ALA A 90 5.93 -10.22 -1.02
C ALA A 90 7.09 -9.88 -0.05
N ALA A 91 8.34 -10.03 -0.48
CA ALA A 91 9.50 -9.69 0.33
C ALA A 91 9.64 -8.16 0.43
N ASP A 92 9.44 -7.46 -0.68
CA ASP A 92 9.47 -6.00 -0.75
C ASP A 92 8.39 -5.39 0.16
N LEU A 93 7.17 -5.93 0.13
CA LEU A 93 6.05 -5.49 0.99
C LEU A 93 6.31 -5.73 2.49
N LEU A 94 7.04 -6.79 2.85
CA LEU A 94 7.45 -7.04 4.23
C LEU A 94 8.74 -6.29 4.62
N SER A 95 9.38 -5.59 3.67
CA SER A 95 10.69 -4.95 3.87
C SER A 95 11.76 -5.93 4.37
N VAL A 96 11.78 -7.15 3.81
CA VAL A 96 12.74 -8.21 4.14
C VAL A 96 13.45 -8.72 2.89
N SER A 97 14.53 -9.48 3.08
CA SER A 97 15.19 -10.13 1.97
C SER A 97 14.33 -11.27 1.40
N ARG A 98 14.39 -11.46 0.07
CA ARG A 98 13.70 -12.58 -0.60
C ARG A 98 14.07 -13.95 -0.01
N PRO A 99 15.35 -14.28 0.31
CA PRO A 99 15.69 -15.54 0.96
C PRO A 99 14.99 -15.74 2.31
N TYR A 100 14.87 -14.67 3.10
CA TYR A 100 14.16 -14.72 4.38
C TYR A 100 12.66 -15.01 4.18
N LEU A 101 12.01 -14.33 3.23
CA LEU A 101 10.62 -14.64 2.89
C LEU A 101 10.48 -16.11 2.48
N VAL A 102 11.35 -16.61 1.58
CA VAL A 102 11.28 -18.01 1.11
C VAL A 102 11.35 -19.00 2.28
N LYS A 103 12.21 -18.73 3.26
CA LYS A 103 12.28 -19.53 4.50
C LYS A 103 10.94 -19.52 5.27
N LEU A 104 10.30 -18.36 5.42
CA LEU A 104 8.97 -18.28 6.07
C LEU A 104 7.90 -19.08 5.32
N LEU A 105 7.95 -19.09 3.97
CA LEU A 105 7.03 -19.88 3.16
C LEU A 105 7.27 -21.38 3.31
N GLU A 106 8.53 -21.81 3.37
CA GLU A 106 8.92 -23.22 3.53
C GLU A 106 8.62 -23.75 4.93
N GLU A 107 8.72 -22.88 5.95
CA GLU A 107 8.28 -23.17 7.32
C GLU A 107 6.75 -23.14 7.49
N GLY A 108 5.98 -22.78 6.44
CA GLY A 108 4.52 -22.71 6.48
C GLY A 108 3.97 -21.55 7.33
N LYS A 109 4.81 -20.59 7.72
CA LYS A 109 4.41 -19.41 8.51
C LYS A 109 3.52 -18.45 7.72
N ILE A 110 3.69 -18.42 6.39
CA ILE A 110 2.83 -17.68 5.48
C ILE A 110 2.34 -18.67 4.42
N PRO A 111 1.02 -18.84 4.26
CA PRO A 111 0.46 -19.67 3.21
C PRO A 111 0.99 -19.28 1.83
N SER A 112 1.38 -20.27 1.03
CA SER A 112 1.76 -20.07 -0.37
C SER A 112 1.31 -21.24 -1.22
N ARG A 113 1.07 -20.98 -2.50
CA ARG A 113 0.78 -22.02 -3.50
C ARG A 113 1.91 -22.15 -4.52
N LEU A 114 2.11 -23.35 -5.04
CA LEU A 114 2.97 -23.59 -6.18
C LEU A 114 2.18 -23.41 -7.48
N VAL A 115 2.74 -22.62 -8.40
CA VAL A 115 2.17 -22.35 -9.73
C VAL A 115 3.26 -22.61 -10.75
N GLY A 116 3.24 -23.81 -11.32
CA GLY A 116 4.38 -24.33 -12.07
C GLY A 116 5.61 -24.40 -11.16
N ARG A 117 6.69 -23.69 -11.54
CA ARG A 117 7.95 -23.64 -10.78
C ARG A 117 7.98 -22.56 -9.69
N PHE A 118 7.04 -21.61 -9.69
CA PHE A 118 7.11 -20.43 -8.84
C PHE A 118 6.09 -20.50 -7.70
N ARG A 119 6.48 -20.03 -6.51
CA ARG A 119 5.57 -19.82 -5.38
C ARG A 119 4.81 -18.51 -5.55
N ARG A 120 3.53 -18.53 -5.19
CA ARG A 120 2.64 -17.36 -5.12
C ARG A 120 2.09 -17.21 -3.72
N VAL A 121 2.00 -15.98 -3.26
CA VAL A 121 1.51 -15.62 -1.92
C VAL A 121 0.30 -14.71 -2.10
N ARG A 122 -0.82 -15.00 -1.45
CA ARG A 122 -1.97 -14.08 -1.48
C ARG A 122 -1.65 -12.85 -0.64
N PHE A 123 -2.04 -11.68 -1.14
CA PHE A 123 -1.83 -10.42 -0.41
C PHE A 123 -2.45 -10.45 1.00
N ASP A 124 -3.68 -10.97 1.12
CA ASP A 124 -4.38 -11.07 2.42
C ASP A 124 -3.58 -11.88 3.46
N ASP A 125 -3.01 -13.01 3.04
CA ASP A 125 -2.23 -13.90 3.90
C ASP A 125 -0.92 -13.23 4.32
N LEU A 126 -0.26 -12.52 3.39
CA LEU A 126 0.95 -11.76 3.66
C LEU A 126 0.69 -10.64 4.68
N MET A 127 -0.38 -9.88 4.50
CA MET A 127 -0.74 -8.79 5.40
C MET A 127 -1.21 -9.28 6.77
N ALA A 128 -1.84 -10.46 6.84
CA ALA A 128 -2.16 -11.09 8.11
C ALA A 128 -0.90 -11.44 8.90
N TYR A 129 0.11 -12.03 8.25
CA TYR A 129 1.41 -12.28 8.86
C TYR A 129 2.08 -10.99 9.34
N LYS A 130 2.12 -9.95 8.49
CA LYS A 130 2.74 -8.66 8.83
C LYS A 130 2.13 -8.07 10.11
N ARG A 131 0.81 -8.05 10.22
CA ARG A 131 0.11 -7.51 11.41
C ARG A 131 0.49 -8.26 12.68
N GLN A 132 0.52 -9.61 12.62
CA GLN A 132 0.93 -10.42 13.77
C GLN A 132 2.38 -10.16 14.19
N ASP A 133 3.28 -10.03 13.22
CA ASP A 133 4.70 -9.74 13.47
C ASP A 133 4.89 -8.33 14.07
N ASP A 134 4.20 -7.32 13.53
CA ASP A 134 4.24 -5.96 14.07
C ASP A 134 3.71 -5.90 15.52
N GLU A 135 2.62 -6.62 15.83
CA GLU A 135 2.07 -6.71 17.19
C GLU A 135 3.04 -7.40 18.16
N LEU A 136 3.74 -8.44 17.72
CA LEU A 136 4.77 -9.11 18.53
C LEU A 136 5.96 -8.18 18.80
N ARG A 137 6.44 -7.47 17.78
CA ARG A 137 7.53 -6.50 17.91
C ARG A 137 7.17 -5.37 18.87
N ALA A 138 5.96 -4.84 18.78
CA ALA A 138 5.49 -3.80 19.71
C ALA A 138 5.51 -4.28 21.17
N LYS A 139 5.01 -5.50 21.44
CA LYS A 139 5.03 -6.08 22.80
C LYS A 139 6.45 -6.26 23.35
N VAL A 140 7.41 -6.67 22.51
CA VAL A 140 8.81 -6.82 22.93
C VAL A 140 9.43 -5.46 23.25
N LEU A 141 9.16 -4.43 22.44
CA LEU A 141 9.63 -3.07 22.71
C LEU A 141 9.05 -2.50 24.00
N ASP A 142 7.75 -2.71 24.25
CA ASP A 142 7.10 -2.29 25.50
C ASP A 142 7.72 -2.99 26.72
N GLN A 143 8.02 -4.29 26.60
CA GLN A 143 8.68 -5.04 27.67
C GLN A 143 10.10 -4.55 27.93
N LEU A 144 10.90 -4.31 26.89
CA LEU A 144 12.25 -3.76 27.01
C LEU A 144 12.24 -2.34 27.61
N ALA A 145 11.28 -1.49 27.22
CA ALA A 145 11.13 -0.15 27.78
C ALA A 145 10.78 -0.20 29.28
N LYS A 146 9.88 -1.13 29.66
CA LYS A 146 9.50 -1.35 31.05
C LYS A 146 10.68 -1.85 31.90
N GLU A 147 11.44 -2.81 31.40
CA GLU A 147 12.65 -3.33 32.06
C GLU A 147 13.75 -2.26 32.22
N ALA A 148 13.94 -1.41 31.20
CA ALA A 148 14.88 -0.29 31.27
C ALA A 148 14.47 0.75 32.35
N GLN A 149 13.16 1.01 32.47
CA GLN A 149 12.62 1.93 33.46
C GLN A 149 12.65 1.37 34.89
N GLU A 150 12.42 0.07 35.05
CA GLU A 150 12.56 -0.65 36.34
C GLU A 150 14.03 -0.77 36.79
N SER A 151 14.97 -0.85 35.85
CA SER A 151 16.41 -0.94 36.14
C SER A 151 17.08 0.42 36.45
N GLY A 152 16.30 1.51 36.53
CA GLY A 152 16.81 2.82 36.92
C GLY A 152 17.71 3.50 35.89
N MET A 153 17.67 3.10 34.62
CA MET A 153 18.32 3.83 33.52
C MET A 153 17.41 4.96 33.01
N GLY A 154 17.04 5.87 33.92
CA GLY A 154 16.48 7.16 33.55
C GLY A 154 17.61 8.16 33.41
N TYR A 155 17.74 8.80 32.24
CA TYR A 155 18.42 10.09 32.15
C TYR A 155 17.53 11.17 32.76
#